data_AF-A0A3D0EGX8-F1
#
_entry.id   AF-A0A3D0EGX8-F1
#
_cell.length_a   1.000
_cell.length_b   1.000
_cell.length_c   1.000
_cell.angle_alpha   90.00
_cell.angle_beta   90.00
_cell.angle_gamma   90.00
#
_symmetry.space_group_name_H-M   'P 1'
#
loop_
_entity.id
_entity.type
_entity.pdbx_description
1 polymer ?
#
loop_
_entity_poly.entity_id
_entity_poly.type
_entity_poly.pdbx_seq_one_letter_code
_entity_poly.pdbx_strand_id
1 'polypeptide(L)'
;MIEIEQSGALNTVQDLGRFNFRHMGVSVSGAMDALALRAGNLLLGNDENAAALEVQLFPFRMRFLQDSSIAVTGADCRATLDGTPLPPWWGCGVRAGQVLELRYPRSGARGYVCVAGG
;
A
#
# COMPACT_ATOMS: atom_id res chain seq x y z
N MET A 1 -1.33 -7.58 11.59
CA MET A 1 -1.75 -8.72 10.74
C MET A 1 -2.96 -8.31 9.91
N ILE A 2 -2.98 -8.71 8.64
CA ILE A 2 -3.98 -8.27 7.65
C ILE A 2 -4.53 -9.48 6.89
N GLU A 3 -5.79 -9.41 6.47
CA GLU A 3 -6.46 -10.40 5.62
C GLU A 3 -6.90 -9.73 4.32
N ILE A 4 -6.60 -10.35 3.18
CA ILE A 4 -7.01 -9.83 1.87
C ILE A 4 -8.38 -10.42 1.51
N GLU A 5 -9.42 -9.58 1.52
CA GLU A 5 -10.79 -9.99 1.19
C GLU A 5 -11.02 -10.02 -0.32
N GLN A 6 -10.40 -9.09 -1.05
CA GLN A 6 -10.56 -8.98 -2.50
C GLN A 6 -9.29 -8.39 -3.12
N SER A 7 -8.75 -9.08 -4.13
CA SER A 7 -7.64 -8.57 -4.92
C SER A 7 -7.77 -9.00 -6.38
N GLY A 8 -7.47 -8.08 -7.29
CA GLY A 8 -7.18 -8.42 -8.67
C GLY A 8 -5.83 -9.11 -8.83
N ALA A 9 -5.56 -9.63 -10.03
CA ALA A 9 -4.22 -10.08 -10.41
C ALA A 9 -3.21 -8.93 -10.32
N LEU A 10 -1.93 -9.23 -10.11
CA LEU A 10 -0.82 -8.25 -10.16
C LEU A 10 -0.78 -7.18 -9.05
N ASN A 11 -1.65 -7.24 -8.04
CA ASN A 11 -1.35 -6.53 -6.78
C ASN A 11 -0.24 -7.29 -6.06
N THR A 12 0.79 -6.59 -5.63
CA THR A 12 2.04 -7.21 -5.16
C THR A 12 2.54 -6.55 -3.89
N VAL A 13 3.32 -7.29 -3.12
CA VAL A 13 4.15 -6.72 -2.06
C VAL A 13 5.41 -6.15 -2.71
N GLN A 14 5.71 -4.89 -2.45
CA GLN A 14 6.87 -4.18 -3.00
C GLN A 14 7.63 -3.45 -1.90
N ASP A 15 8.96 -3.49 -2.01
CA ASP A 15 9.92 -2.63 -1.34
C ASP A 15 10.60 -1.72 -2.40
N LEU A 16 11.74 -1.10 -2.11
CA LEU A 16 12.54 -0.34 -3.11
C LEU A 16 13.35 -1.24 -4.04
N GLY A 17 13.29 -2.56 -3.85
CA GLY A 17 13.91 -3.55 -4.72
C GLY A 17 15.20 -4.16 -4.18
N ARG A 18 15.80 -5.01 -5.02
CA ARG A 18 16.99 -5.79 -4.72
C ARG A 18 18.18 -5.31 -5.54
N PHE A 19 19.11 -4.63 -4.88
CA PHE A 19 20.27 -4.01 -5.52
C PHE A 19 21.48 -4.95 -5.53
N ASN A 20 22.46 -4.65 -6.39
CA ASN A 20 23.74 -5.37 -6.50
C ASN A 20 23.71 -6.77 -7.14
N PHE A 21 22.55 -7.32 -7.51
CA PHE A 21 22.44 -8.66 -8.13
C PHE A 21 22.33 -8.65 -9.67
N ARG A 22 22.37 -7.48 -10.33
CA ARG A 22 22.21 -7.40 -11.80
C ARG A 22 23.27 -8.14 -12.59
N HIS A 23 24.49 -8.23 -12.07
CA HIS A 23 25.58 -9.00 -12.68
C HIS A 23 25.28 -10.52 -12.73
N MET A 24 24.32 -11.00 -11.94
CA MET A 24 23.80 -12.36 -11.95
C MET A 24 22.45 -12.48 -12.71
N GLY A 25 22.03 -11.45 -13.45
CA GLY A 25 20.79 -11.46 -14.22
C GLY A 25 19.51 -11.22 -13.41
N VAL A 26 19.62 -10.80 -12.15
CA VAL A 26 18.46 -10.48 -11.30
C VAL A 26 18.05 -9.02 -11.50
N SER A 27 16.77 -8.79 -11.84
CA SER A 27 16.21 -7.44 -11.97
C SER A 27 16.02 -6.77 -10.59
N VAL A 28 16.15 -5.44 -10.56
CA VAL A 28 16.01 -4.66 -9.31
C VAL A 28 14.60 -4.77 -8.73
N SER A 29 13.56 -4.82 -9.58
CA SER A 29 12.16 -4.81 -9.14
C SER A 29 11.86 -3.60 -8.23
N GLY A 30 11.09 -3.79 -7.17
CA GLY A 30 10.61 -2.75 -6.29
C GLY A 30 9.36 -2.05 -6.80
N ALA A 31 8.87 -1.13 -5.97
CA ALA A 31 7.72 -0.30 -6.27
C ALA A 31 7.92 0.50 -7.56
N MET A 32 6.90 0.54 -8.40
CA MET A 32 6.90 1.33 -9.62
C MET A 32 7.01 2.84 -9.34
N ASP A 33 6.34 3.30 -8.27
CA ASP A 33 6.44 4.66 -7.73
C ASP A 33 7.09 4.62 -6.35
N ALA A 34 8.42 4.68 -6.35
CA ALA A 34 9.22 4.68 -5.13
C ALA A 34 8.94 5.89 -4.23
N LEU A 35 8.50 7.03 -4.77
CA LEU A 35 8.17 8.21 -3.96
C LEU A 35 6.91 7.96 -3.14
N ALA A 36 5.87 7.41 -3.76
CA ALA A 36 4.64 7.05 -3.08
C ALA A 36 4.87 6.01 -1.98
N LEU A 37 5.66 4.96 -2.26
CA LEU A 37 6.06 3.96 -1.25
C LEU A 37 6.74 4.63 -0.04
N ARG A 38 7.81 5.40 -0.29
CA ARG A 38 8.60 6.04 0.79
C ARG A 38 7.75 6.99 1.61
N ALA A 39 6.94 7.83 0.96
CA ALA A 39 6.06 8.76 1.66
C ALA A 39 5.05 8.05 2.57
N GLY A 40 4.45 6.95 2.10
CA GLY A 40 3.51 6.16 2.90
C GLY A 40 4.17 5.54 4.13
N ASN A 41 5.38 4.98 3.96
CA ASN A 41 6.17 4.46 5.08
C ASN A 41 6.56 5.55 6.08
N LEU A 42 7.02 6.71 5.59
CA LEU A 42 7.42 7.84 6.45
C LEU A 42 6.24 8.42 7.25
N LEU A 43 5.02 8.44 6.69
CA LEU A 43 3.81 8.85 7.42
C LEU A 43 3.53 7.97 8.66
N LEU A 44 4.02 6.74 8.66
CA LEU A 44 3.86 5.78 9.76
C LEU A 44 5.10 5.67 10.65
N GLY A 45 6.19 6.37 10.32
CA GLY A 45 7.47 6.24 10.99
C GLY A 45 8.20 4.92 10.70
N ASN A 46 7.81 4.21 9.65
CA ASN A 46 8.52 3.02 9.18
C ASN A 46 9.86 3.41 8.53
N ASP A 47 10.73 2.41 8.34
CA ASP A 47 11.84 2.53 7.38
C ASP A 47 11.27 2.83 5.98
N GLU A 48 11.92 3.73 5.23
CA GLU A 48 11.41 4.15 3.92
C GLU A 48 11.33 3.01 2.90
N ASN A 49 12.12 1.95 3.11
CA ASN A 49 12.17 0.73 2.30
C ASN A 49 11.30 -0.40 2.87
N ALA A 50 10.52 -0.17 3.93
CA ALA A 50 9.61 -1.19 4.45
C ALA A 50 8.63 -1.64 3.34
N ALA A 51 8.34 -2.94 3.32
CA ALA A 51 7.47 -3.50 2.31
C ALA A 51 6.04 -2.95 2.45
N ALA A 52 5.39 -2.70 1.32
CA ALA A 52 4.00 -2.26 1.28
C ALA A 52 3.26 -2.95 0.13
N LEU A 53 1.94 -2.82 0.10
CA LEU A 53 1.12 -3.33 -0.98
C LEU A 53 1.07 -2.31 -2.13
N GLU A 54 1.59 -2.68 -3.30
CA GLU A 54 1.36 -1.97 -4.55
C GLU A 54 0.07 -2.50 -5.20
N VAL A 55 -0.93 -1.62 -5.28
CA VAL A 55 -2.27 -1.92 -5.82
C VAL A 55 -2.41 -1.28 -7.19
N GLN A 56 -2.45 -2.12 -8.23
CA GLN A 56 -2.61 -1.71 -9.63
C GLN A 56 -3.98 -2.12 -10.19
N LEU A 57 -4.61 -3.19 -9.66
CA LEU A 57 -5.95 -3.61 -10.05
C LEU A 57 -6.93 -3.39 -8.91
N PHE A 58 -8.05 -2.76 -9.27
CA PHE A 58 -9.12 -2.32 -8.39
C PHE A 58 -10.43 -3.04 -8.74
N PRO A 59 -11.36 -3.21 -7.78
CA PRO A 59 -11.24 -2.83 -6.37
C PRO A 59 -10.29 -3.78 -5.61
N PHE A 60 -9.69 -3.24 -4.55
CA PHE A 60 -8.86 -3.99 -3.60
C PHE A 60 -9.43 -3.79 -2.18
N ARG A 61 -9.57 -4.87 -1.42
CA ARG A 61 -10.11 -4.85 -0.06
C ARG A 61 -9.27 -5.68 0.89
N MET A 62 -9.01 -5.12 2.06
CA MET A 62 -8.31 -5.80 3.13
C MET A 62 -8.93 -5.50 4.50
N ARG A 63 -8.93 -6.50 5.37
CA ARG A 63 -9.39 -6.40 6.75
C ARG A 63 -8.19 -6.39 7.71
N PHE A 64 -8.25 -5.55 8.73
CA PHE A 64 -7.26 -5.53 9.80
C PHE A 64 -7.66 -6.55 10.88
N LEU A 65 -6.76 -7.46 11.24
CA LEU A 65 -7.02 -8.47 12.28
C LEU A 65 -6.62 -8.01 13.69
N GLN A 66 -5.96 -6.85 13.78
CA GLN A 66 -5.54 -6.21 15.02
C GLN A 66 -5.53 -4.69 14.83
N ASP A 67 -5.53 -3.94 15.93
CA ASP A 67 -5.31 -2.49 15.89
C ASP A 67 -3.94 -2.17 15.26
N SER A 68 -3.91 -1.15 14.41
CA SER A 68 -2.71 -0.71 13.69
C SER A 68 -2.85 0.74 13.22
N SER A 69 -1.90 1.20 12.41
CA SER A 69 -2.00 2.42 11.60
C SER A 69 -1.68 2.09 10.15
N ILE A 70 -2.31 2.80 9.23
CA ILE A 70 -2.08 2.67 7.80
C ILE A 70 -1.84 4.02 7.14
N ALA A 71 -1.21 4.00 5.98
CA ALA A 71 -1.14 5.14 5.08
C ALA A 71 -1.45 4.70 3.65
N VAL A 72 -2.19 5.54 2.92
CA VAL A 72 -2.51 5.32 1.51
C VAL A 72 -1.96 6.48 0.66
N THR A 73 -1.09 6.15 -0.28
CA THR A 73 -0.40 7.11 -1.17
C THR A 73 -0.47 6.66 -2.64
N GLY A 74 0.11 7.46 -3.54
CA GLY A 74 0.07 7.21 -4.98
C GLY A 74 -1.18 7.79 -5.64
N ALA A 75 -1.80 7.01 -6.51
CA ALA A 75 -3.04 7.38 -7.20
C ALA A 75 -4.18 7.64 -6.20
N ASP A 76 -5.04 8.62 -6.50
CA ASP A 76 -6.24 8.89 -5.71
C ASP A 76 -7.28 7.78 -5.96
N CYS A 77 -7.14 6.68 -5.20
CA CYS A 77 -7.93 5.47 -5.29
C CYS A 77 -9.28 5.56 -4.55
N ARG A 78 -9.73 6.77 -4.17
CA ARG A 78 -10.99 6.98 -3.43
C ARG A 78 -11.11 6.03 -2.23
N ALA A 79 -10.02 5.93 -1.46
CA ALA A 79 -9.91 4.96 -0.37
C ALA A 79 -10.99 5.20 0.69
N THR A 80 -11.55 4.13 1.24
CA THR A 80 -12.50 4.19 2.35
C THR A 80 -12.11 3.22 3.45
N LEU A 81 -12.37 3.61 4.70
CA LEU A 81 -12.29 2.74 5.87
C LEU A 81 -13.71 2.54 6.42
N ASP A 82 -14.23 1.31 6.35
CA ASP A 82 -15.63 0.98 6.65
C ASP A 82 -16.62 1.92 5.94
N GLY A 83 -16.33 2.26 4.68
CA GLY A 83 -17.15 3.18 3.88
C GLY A 83 -16.92 4.67 4.14
N THR A 84 -16.16 5.04 5.18
CA THR A 84 -15.78 6.44 5.44
C THR A 84 -14.62 6.84 4.54
N PRO A 85 -14.75 7.90 3.71
CA PRO A 85 -13.67 8.34 2.82
C PRO A 85 -12.41 8.77 3.57
N LEU A 86 -11.26 8.36 3.06
CA LEU A 86 -9.94 8.83 3.49
C LEU A 86 -9.42 9.89 2.50
N PRO A 87 -8.76 10.96 2.98
CA PRO A 87 -8.05 11.88 2.09
C PRO A 87 -6.94 11.14 1.31
N PRO A 88 -6.57 11.61 0.11
CA PRO A 88 -5.41 11.08 -0.60
C PRO A 88 -4.13 11.42 0.16
N TRP A 89 -3.11 10.57 0.09
CA TRP A 89 -1.83 10.77 0.76
C TRP A 89 -1.95 10.97 2.27
N TRP A 90 -2.73 10.10 2.91
CA TRP A 90 -3.12 10.24 4.31
C TRP A 90 -2.81 9.00 5.12
N GLY A 91 -2.44 9.21 6.40
CA GLY A 91 -2.25 8.17 7.39
C GLY A 91 -3.28 8.25 8.51
N CYS A 92 -3.77 7.12 9.00
CA CYS A 92 -4.72 7.05 10.11
C CYS A 92 -4.57 5.77 10.92
N GLY A 93 -5.08 5.79 12.15
CA GLY A 93 -5.26 4.58 12.96
C GLY A 93 -6.41 3.73 12.42
N VAL A 94 -6.31 2.41 12.62
CA VAL A 94 -7.32 1.41 12.30
C VAL A 94 -7.51 0.47 13.47
N ARG A 95 -8.73 -0.03 13.64
CA ARG A 95 -9.09 -1.02 14.66
C ARG A 95 -9.21 -2.41 14.05
N ALA A 96 -9.02 -3.43 14.90
CA ALA A 96 -9.32 -4.80 14.53
C ALA A 96 -10.76 -4.93 13.99
N GLY A 97 -10.92 -5.63 12.89
CA GLY A 97 -12.18 -5.87 12.19
C GLY A 97 -12.53 -4.83 11.11
N GLN A 98 -11.89 -3.65 11.09
CA GLN A 98 -12.15 -2.63 10.06
C GLN A 98 -11.65 -3.09 8.69
N VAL A 99 -12.31 -2.59 7.64
CA VAL A 99 -12.00 -2.92 6.24
C VAL A 99 -11.59 -1.66 5.48
N LEU A 100 -10.41 -1.70 4.88
CA LEU A 100 -9.94 -0.73 3.90
C LEU A 100 -10.37 -1.19 2.49
N GLU A 101 -10.96 -0.29 1.72
CA GLU A 101 -11.28 -0.49 0.31
C GLU A 101 -10.60 0.59 -0.55
N LEU A 102 -9.89 0.16 -1.60
CA LEU A 102 -9.39 1.01 -2.67
C LEU A 102 -10.21 0.74 -3.94
N ARG A 103 -10.67 1.80 -4.60
CA ARG A 103 -11.46 1.75 -5.83
C ARG A 103 -10.67 2.32 -7.01
N TYR A 104 -11.22 2.19 -8.22
CA TYR A 104 -10.60 2.76 -9.41
C TYR A 104 -10.22 4.22 -9.18
N PRO A 105 -8.97 4.61 -9.49
CA PRO A 105 -8.50 5.94 -9.18
C PRO A 105 -9.13 6.99 -10.09
N ARG A 106 -9.23 8.23 -9.60
CA ARG A 106 -9.63 9.38 -10.43
C ARG A 106 -8.51 9.83 -11.36
N SER A 107 -7.27 9.67 -10.91
CA SER A 107 -6.04 10.00 -11.62
C SER A 107 -4.90 9.13 -11.11
N GLY A 108 -3.94 8.81 -11.97
CA GLY A 108 -2.85 7.87 -11.68
C GLY A 108 -3.25 6.42 -11.92
N ALA A 109 -2.32 5.49 -11.62
CA ALA A 109 -2.47 4.08 -11.94
C ALA A 109 -2.28 3.12 -10.75
N ARG A 110 -1.48 3.50 -9.74
CA ARG A 110 -1.10 2.62 -8.62
C ARG A 110 -1.33 3.31 -7.28
N GLY A 111 -2.00 2.62 -6.38
CA GLY A 111 -2.06 3.00 -4.97
C GLY A 111 -1.06 2.20 -4.15
N TYR A 112 -0.58 2.77 -3.05
CA TYR A 112 0.26 2.07 -2.09
C TYR A 112 -0.44 2.04 -0.74
N VAL A 113 -0.51 0.86 -0.12
CA VAL A 113 -1.02 0.71 1.25
C VAL A 113 0.13 0.28 2.14
N CYS A 114 0.57 1.20 3.00
CA CYS A 114 1.60 0.96 4.00
C CYS A 114 0.92 0.64 5.35
N VAL A 115 1.51 -0.25 6.14
CA VAL A 115 1.03 -0.63 7.48
C VAL A 115 2.15 -0.38 8.47
N ALA A 116 1.82 0.11 9.67
CA ALA A 116 2.82 0.37 10.70
C ALA A 116 3.58 -0.92 11.07
N GLY A 117 4.90 -0.84 11.09
CA GLY A 117 5.81 -1.98 11.29
C GLY A 117 6.29 -2.67 10.02
N GLY A 118 5.70 -2.36 8.85
CA GLY A 118 5.95 -3.05 7.58
C GLY A 118 4.98 -4.21 7.37
#